data_AF-A0A811YIJ9-F1
#
_entry.id   AF-A0A811YIJ9-F1
#
_cell.length_a   1.000
_cell.length_b   1.000
_cell.length_c   1.000
_cell.angle_alpha   90.00
_cell.angle_beta   90.00
_cell.angle_gamma   90.00
#
_symmetry.space_group_name_H-M   'P 1'
#
loop_
_entity.id
_entity.type
_entity.pdbx_description
1 polymer ?
#
loop_
_entity_poly.entity_id
_entity_poly.type
_entity_poly.pdbx_seq_one_letter_code
_entity_poly.pdbx_strand_id
1 'polypeptide(L)'
;MAAAVRAAGRLPALCGVPAGHIWSRQLYLNTYPTASVLALKTVLNNGPLSYPGTRDNHHFISLTRALQTQCCISSPSNLMGQQYRSYSFFTKLTADELWKGALAETGAGARKGRGKRSKKKRKKDLNRGQIIGEGRHGFLWPGLNVPLMKEGAMQTIAQRSKEEQEKVEADMIQQKEEWDRKRKMKIKRERGWSGNTWGGVSLGPPDPGPSGETYDDFDTRILEVRNVFNMTAKEGRKKSVRVLVAVGNGRGAAGFAVGKATDRMDAFRKAKNRAVHYLHYIERYEDHTIFHDISLRFKRTHIKMKKQPRGYGLRCHRAIITICRLIGIKDMYAKVSGSVNMLNLTRGLFHGLSHQETHQQLADKKSLHVVEFREECGPLPIVVASPQGALRKDPELEDEVPDIKLDWEEVRAAQGMKRSVWSNLKRAAT
;
A
#
# COMPACT_ATOMS: atom_id res chain seq x y z
N MET A 1 50.18 0.88 34.49
CA MET A 1 50.93 2.16 34.59
C MET A 1 50.03 3.28 34.10
N ALA A 2 49.81 4.28 34.97
CA ALA A 2 49.23 5.64 34.78
C ALA A 2 47.87 5.74 34.02
N ALA A 3 46.70 6.04 34.61
CA ALA A 3 46.24 6.97 35.66
C ALA A 3 46.14 8.46 35.24
N ALA A 4 44.90 9.00 35.26
CA ALA A 4 44.44 10.37 35.63
C ALA A 4 43.20 10.73 34.78
N VAL A 5 41.95 10.67 35.25
CA VAL A 5 41.25 11.47 36.29
C VAL A 5 41.30 12.98 36.03
N ARG A 6 40.13 13.54 35.65
CA ARG A 6 39.60 14.77 36.26
C ARG A 6 38.10 14.93 35.99
N ALA A 7 37.34 14.88 37.08
CA ALA A 7 35.97 15.33 37.22
C ALA A 7 35.94 16.63 38.05
N ALA A 8 34.74 17.26 38.10
CA ALA A 8 34.30 18.46 38.84
C ALA A 8 34.17 19.72 37.96
N GLY A 9 33.10 20.53 38.00
CA GLY A 9 32.05 20.64 39.01
C GLY A 9 30.81 21.44 38.53
N ARG A 10 29.84 21.54 39.44
CA ARG A 10 28.42 21.94 39.30
C ARG A 10 28.15 23.46 39.40
N LEU A 11 27.12 23.93 38.65
CA LEU A 11 25.97 24.84 38.97
C LEU A 11 26.21 26.26 39.59
N PRO A 12 25.21 27.21 39.65
CA PRO A 12 23.82 27.26 39.10
C PRO A 12 23.37 28.60 38.43
N ALA A 13 22.19 28.54 37.79
CA ALA A 13 21.08 29.51 37.64
C ALA A 13 21.30 31.04 37.59
N LEU A 14 20.76 31.68 36.53
CA LEU A 14 20.11 33.01 36.63
C LEU A 14 18.97 33.14 35.60
N CYS A 15 17.87 33.76 36.07
CA CYS A 15 16.59 34.05 35.43
C CYS A 15 16.67 34.99 34.21
N GLY A 16 15.62 34.96 33.36
CA GLY A 16 15.40 36.02 32.37
C GLY A 16 14.22 35.78 31.43
N VAL A 17 13.00 36.01 31.92
CA VAL A 17 11.81 36.29 31.10
C VAL A 17 11.93 37.73 30.57
N PRO A 18 11.35 38.05 29.40
CA PRO A 18 10.61 39.30 29.34
C PRO A 18 9.20 39.12 28.79
N ALA A 19 8.28 39.71 29.53
CA ALA A 19 6.90 39.95 29.15
C ALA A 19 6.80 41.25 28.33
N GLY A 20 5.82 41.27 27.42
CA GLY A 20 4.93 42.40 27.13
C GLY A 20 5.54 43.74 26.71
N HIS A 21 5.26 44.13 25.46
CA HIS A 21 4.91 45.53 25.18
C HIS A 21 3.58 45.60 24.41
N ILE A 22 2.59 46.05 25.16
CA ILE A 22 1.37 46.72 24.72
C ILE A 22 1.81 48.03 24.07
N TRP A 23 1.23 48.42 22.92
CA TRP A 23 0.84 49.81 22.65
C TRP A 23 -0.42 49.82 21.77
N SER A 24 -1.28 50.75 22.16
CA SER A 24 -2.67 50.96 21.83
C SER A 24 -2.89 51.88 20.62
N ARG A 25 -4.06 51.71 20.00
CA ARG A 25 -4.95 52.73 19.39
C ARG A 25 -4.52 53.43 18.08
N GLN A 26 -5.28 53.20 17.00
CA GLN A 26 -6.41 54.03 16.51
C GLN A 26 -6.97 53.39 15.21
N LEU A 27 -8.18 52.84 15.24
CA LEU A 27 -9.44 53.42 14.72
C LEU A 27 -9.39 53.78 13.22
N TYR A 28 -10.14 53.03 12.39
CA TYR A 28 -11.24 53.61 11.61
C TYR A 28 -12.32 52.55 11.31
N LEU A 29 -13.56 53.05 11.33
CA LEU A 29 -14.84 52.37 11.33
C LEU A 29 -15.19 51.73 9.98
N ASN A 30 -15.95 50.63 10.01
CA ASN A 30 -17.32 50.64 9.47
C ASN A 30 -18.13 49.41 9.96
N THR A 31 -19.15 49.75 10.74
CA THR A 31 -20.35 49.04 11.21
C THR A 31 -21.23 48.60 10.01
N TYR A 32 -22.04 47.54 9.97
CA TYR A 32 -23.14 47.01 10.82
C TYR A 32 -23.57 45.61 10.26
N PRO A 33 -24.62 44.91 10.75
CA PRO A 33 -24.80 44.36 12.08
C PRO A 33 -25.11 42.84 12.07
N THR A 34 -24.99 42.28 13.26
CA THR A 34 -25.46 40.96 13.76
C THR A 34 -26.97 40.71 13.64
N ALA A 35 -27.34 39.44 13.45
CA ALA A 35 -28.52 38.86 14.09
C ALA A 35 -28.27 37.38 14.44
N SER A 36 -28.28 37.10 15.74
CA SER A 36 -28.29 35.78 16.36
C SER A 36 -29.72 35.49 16.78
N VAL A 37 -30.27 34.30 16.48
CA VAL A 37 -31.44 33.77 17.21
C VAL A 37 -31.28 32.25 17.41
N LEU A 38 -30.98 31.93 18.67
CA LEU A 38 -31.52 30.88 19.53
C LEU A 38 -32.02 29.55 18.92
N ALA A 39 -31.38 28.49 19.40
CA ALA A 39 -31.89 27.13 19.41
C ALA A 39 -32.87 26.92 20.59
N LEU A 40 -33.95 26.19 20.34
CA LEU A 40 -34.73 25.49 21.36
C LEU A 40 -35.16 24.13 20.79
N LYS A 41 -34.88 23.07 21.57
CA LYS A 41 -35.29 21.68 21.35
C LYS A 41 -36.65 21.47 22.02
N THR A 42 -37.53 20.68 21.41
CA THR A 42 -38.42 19.74 22.10
C THR A 42 -38.85 18.62 21.15
N VAL A 43 -39.29 17.53 21.76
CA VAL A 43 -39.33 16.14 21.27
C VAL A 43 -40.77 15.61 21.34
N LEU A 44 -41.04 14.55 20.55
CA LEU A 44 -42.05 13.47 20.73
C LEU A 44 -43.40 13.54 19.95
N ASN A 45 -43.47 12.73 18.88
CA ASN A 45 -44.32 11.54 18.65
C ASN A 45 -45.84 11.56 18.98
N ASN A 46 -46.68 11.32 17.95
CA ASN A 46 -47.65 10.20 17.79
C ASN A 46 -48.80 10.59 16.81
N GLY A 47 -49.10 9.71 15.85
CA GLY A 47 -50.40 9.70 15.11
C GLY A 47 -51.54 9.13 15.98
N PRO A 48 -52.76 8.81 15.47
CA PRO A 48 -53.06 8.44 14.07
C PRO A 48 -54.44 8.91 13.48
N LEU A 49 -54.64 8.58 12.20
CA LEU A 49 -55.86 8.18 11.45
C LEU A 49 -57.28 8.56 11.97
N SER A 50 -58.09 9.23 11.12
CA SER A 50 -59.40 8.72 10.60
C SER A 50 -60.22 9.80 9.83
N TYR A 51 -60.71 9.45 8.63
CA TYR A 51 -61.96 9.93 7.98
C TYR A 51 -63.17 9.13 8.56
N PRO A 52 -64.49 9.38 8.31
CA PRO A 52 -65.13 10.14 7.22
C PRO A 52 -66.40 10.99 7.61
N GLY A 53 -67.04 11.65 6.63
CA GLY A 53 -68.52 11.76 6.60
C GLY A 53 -69.19 13.15 6.52
N THR A 54 -69.66 13.50 5.31
CA THR A 54 -70.99 14.07 4.92
C THR A 54 -71.60 15.35 5.54
N ARG A 55 -71.97 16.28 4.63
CA ARG A 55 -73.22 17.10 4.51
C ARG A 55 -73.72 17.89 5.74
N ASP A 56 -74.28 19.10 5.67
CA ASP A 56 -74.68 20.04 4.61
C ASP A 56 -74.88 21.42 5.31
N ASN A 57 -74.68 22.50 4.54
CA ASN A 57 -75.30 23.84 4.61
C ASN A 57 -75.75 24.46 5.94
N HIS A 58 -75.17 25.61 6.29
CA HIS A 58 -75.95 26.85 6.52
C HIS A 58 -75.11 28.10 6.22
N HIS A 59 -75.68 28.96 5.38
CA HIS A 59 -75.18 30.28 5.01
C HIS A 59 -75.23 31.25 6.20
N PHE A 60 -74.09 31.85 6.53
CA PHE A 60 -74.04 33.23 7.01
C PHE A 60 -73.21 34.05 6.03
N ILE A 61 -73.91 34.90 5.28
CA ILE A 61 -73.31 35.96 4.47
C ILE A 61 -73.11 37.14 5.42
N SER A 62 -71.86 37.47 5.77
CA SER A 62 -71.50 38.86 6.03
C SER A 62 -70.00 39.11 5.81
N LEU A 63 -69.75 40.03 4.86
CA LEU A 63 -68.68 41.01 4.88
C LEU A 63 -67.23 40.49 5.02
N THR A 64 -66.67 39.92 3.95
CA THR A 64 -65.24 40.08 3.58
C THR A 64 -64.97 39.46 2.20
N ARG A 65 -65.70 39.90 1.18
CA ARG A 65 -65.37 39.60 -0.23
C ARG A 65 -65.31 40.89 -1.05
N ALA A 66 -64.30 41.68 -0.74
CA ALA A 66 -63.71 42.67 -1.64
C ALA A 66 -62.22 42.72 -1.25
N LEU A 67 -61.32 42.72 -2.23
CA LEU A 67 -59.87 42.53 -2.11
C LEU A 67 -59.34 41.08 -2.19
N GLN A 68 -59.95 40.26 -3.06
CA GLN A 68 -59.24 39.16 -3.74
C GLN A 68 -59.23 39.43 -5.25
N THR A 69 -58.63 40.55 -5.63
CA THR A 69 -58.08 40.75 -6.96
C THR A 69 -56.76 41.51 -6.78
N GLN A 70 -55.71 40.99 -7.40
CA GLN A 70 -54.34 41.52 -7.43
C GLN A 70 -53.49 41.25 -6.19
N CYS A 71 -52.86 40.07 -6.16
CA CYS A 71 -51.45 39.92 -5.78
C CYS A 71 -50.99 38.50 -6.14
N CYS A 72 -50.97 38.20 -7.44
CA CYS A 72 -50.14 37.12 -7.97
C CYS A 72 -48.69 37.61 -7.95
N ILE A 73 -48.00 37.52 -6.82
CA ILE A 73 -46.53 37.67 -6.82
C ILE A 73 -45.99 36.33 -7.30
N SER A 74 -45.79 36.27 -8.62
CA SER A 74 -44.98 35.24 -9.26
C SER A 74 -43.66 35.12 -8.53
N SER A 75 -43.31 33.91 -8.09
CA SER A 75 -41.98 33.59 -7.62
C SER A 75 -40.98 34.06 -8.69
N PRO A 76 -39.94 34.86 -8.35
CA PRO A 76 -39.00 35.27 -9.37
C PRO A 76 -38.34 33.98 -9.89
N SER A 77 -38.43 33.80 -11.20
CA SER A 77 -37.66 32.85 -11.96
C SER A 77 -36.21 32.86 -11.46
N ASN A 78 -35.59 31.67 -11.42
CA ASN A 78 -34.18 31.48 -11.06
C ASN A 78 -33.29 32.54 -11.73
N LEU A 79 -33.03 33.65 -11.03
CA LEU A 79 -31.93 34.55 -11.32
C LEU A 79 -30.67 33.76 -11.00
N MET A 80 -30.21 32.95 -11.95
CA MET A 80 -28.82 32.58 -12.02
C MET A 80 -28.05 33.88 -12.24
N GLY A 81 -27.72 34.57 -11.14
CA GLY A 81 -26.80 35.67 -11.15
C GLY A 81 -25.48 35.16 -11.68
N GLN A 82 -25.24 35.39 -12.97
CA GLN A 82 -23.96 35.13 -13.59
C GLN A 82 -23.01 36.16 -12.95
N GLN A 83 -22.21 35.74 -11.97
CA GLN A 83 -21.18 36.58 -11.38
C GLN A 83 -20.18 36.94 -12.49
N TYR A 84 -20.38 38.08 -13.14
CA TYR A 84 -19.37 38.69 -13.98
C TYR A 84 -18.27 39.22 -13.05
N ARG A 85 -17.17 38.47 -12.94
CA ARG A 85 -15.93 39.02 -12.41
C ARG A 85 -15.30 39.86 -13.53
N SER A 86 -15.15 41.15 -13.29
CA SER A 86 -14.39 42.04 -14.18
C SER A 86 -12.97 41.51 -14.33
N TYR A 87 -12.62 41.01 -15.51
CA TYR A 87 -11.30 40.49 -15.80
C TYR A 87 -10.42 41.63 -16.33
N SER A 88 -9.43 42.03 -15.54
CA SER A 88 -8.43 43.03 -15.92
C SER A 88 -7.01 42.46 -15.77
N PHE A 89 -6.02 43.12 -16.37
CA PHE A 89 -4.61 42.75 -16.23
C PHE A 89 -4.18 42.64 -14.76
N PHE A 90 -4.61 43.58 -13.91
CA PHE A 90 -4.27 43.61 -12.48
C PHE A 90 -4.97 42.53 -11.64
N THR A 91 -6.00 41.86 -12.19
CA THR A 91 -6.71 40.77 -11.50
C THR A 91 -6.22 39.37 -11.91
N LYS A 92 -5.18 39.28 -12.75
CA LYS A 92 -4.59 38.00 -13.14
C LYS A 92 -3.73 37.45 -12.01
N LEU A 93 -3.93 36.18 -11.69
CA LEU A 93 -3.16 35.46 -10.69
C LEU A 93 -2.10 34.57 -11.34
N THR A 94 -1.15 34.12 -10.53
CA THR A 94 -0.12 33.17 -10.95
C THR A 94 -0.72 31.79 -11.23
N ALA A 95 -0.05 31.00 -12.08
CA ALA A 95 -0.51 29.66 -12.42
C ALA A 95 -0.64 28.75 -11.19
N ASP A 96 0.24 28.89 -10.20
CA ASP A 96 0.21 28.06 -8.99
C ASP A 96 -0.99 28.35 -8.10
N GLU A 97 -1.40 29.61 -7.97
CA GLU A 97 -2.63 29.98 -7.25
C GLU A 97 -3.87 29.42 -7.94
N LEU A 98 -3.93 29.57 -9.27
CA LEU A 98 -5.02 29.04 -10.10
C LEU A 98 -5.11 27.51 -9.96
N TRP A 99 -3.99 26.80 -10.08
CA TRP A 99 -3.96 25.34 -9.94
C TRP A 99 -4.29 24.87 -8.52
N LYS A 100 -3.80 25.58 -7.49
CA LYS A 100 -4.11 25.28 -6.08
C LYS A 100 -5.62 25.38 -5.83
N GLY A 101 -6.27 26.43 -6.31
CA GLY A 101 -7.72 26.59 -6.25
C GLY A 101 -8.48 25.53 -7.05
N ALA A 102 -8.05 25.27 -8.29
CA ALA A 102 -8.73 24.35 -9.20
C ALA A 102 -8.67 22.87 -8.76
N LEU A 103 -7.54 22.43 -8.18
CA LEU A 103 -7.34 21.05 -7.71
C LEU A 103 -8.00 20.79 -6.36
N ALA A 104 -8.13 21.81 -5.51
CA ALA A 104 -8.77 21.74 -4.20
C ALA A 104 -8.24 20.61 -3.29
N GLU A 105 -6.93 20.31 -3.33
CA GLU A 105 -6.34 19.17 -2.63
C GLU A 105 -6.36 19.32 -1.10
N THR A 106 -6.35 20.55 -0.59
CA THR A 106 -6.28 20.88 0.85
C THR A 106 -7.64 21.11 1.53
N GLY A 107 -8.75 20.77 0.86
CA GLY A 107 -10.10 21.04 1.37
C GLY A 107 -10.60 20.09 2.48
N ALA A 108 -11.65 20.50 3.20
CA ALA A 108 -12.29 19.68 4.25
C ALA A 108 -12.79 18.32 3.74
N GLY A 109 -13.21 18.24 2.46
CA GLY A 109 -13.64 17.01 1.81
C GLY A 109 -12.53 15.96 1.67
N ALA A 110 -11.28 16.39 1.49
CA ALA A 110 -10.13 15.50 1.36
C ALA A 110 -9.72 14.86 2.71
N ARG A 111 -9.91 15.57 3.82
CA ARG A 111 -9.47 15.15 5.16
C ARG A 111 -10.15 13.87 5.66
N LYS A 112 -11.45 13.70 5.40
CA LYS A 112 -12.27 12.60 5.93
C LYS A 112 -12.88 11.70 4.85
N GLY A 113 -12.27 11.67 3.65
CA GLY A 113 -12.69 10.76 2.58
C GLY A 113 -14.09 11.06 2.01
N ARG A 114 -14.54 12.32 2.04
CA ARG A 114 -15.87 12.72 1.54
C ARG A 114 -15.93 12.80 0.00
N GLY A 115 -14.78 12.89 -0.66
CA GLY A 115 -14.68 12.98 -2.12
C GLY A 115 -14.44 11.63 -2.81
N LYS A 116 -15.21 11.34 -3.86
CA LYS A 116 -14.97 10.19 -4.76
C LYS A 116 -13.68 10.42 -5.57
N ARG A 117 -12.93 9.35 -5.86
CA ARG A 117 -11.65 9.40 -6.60
C ARG A 117 -11.75 9.01 -8.07
N SER A 118 -12.95 8.73 -8.57
CA SER A 118 -13.18 8.25 -9.95
C SER A 118 -12.73 9.25 -11.01
N LYS A 119 -13.01 10.54 -10.82
CA LYS A 119 -12.65 11.63 -11.76
C LYS A 119 -11.81 12.69 -11.04
N LYS A 120 -10.61 12.32 -10.57
CA LYS A 120 -9.68 13.27 -9.93
C LYS A 120 -9.06 14.22 -10.99
N LYS A 121 -9.09 15.53 -10.73
CA LYS A 121 -8.35 16.53 -11.53
C LYS A 121 -6.83 16.31 -11.40
N ARG A 122 -6.09 16.51 -12.49
CA ARG A 122 -4.63 16.39 -12.55
C ARG A 122 -4.02 17.73 -12.99
N LYS A 123 -2.99 18.22 -12.29
CA LYS A 123 -2.23 19.41 -12.70
C LYS A 123 -1.65 19.19 -14.11
N LYS A 124 -1.71 20.20 -14.97
CA LYS A 124 -1.01 20.25 -16.25
C LYS A 124 -0.17 21.51 -16.27
N ASP A 125 1.11 21.37 -16.56
CA ASP A 125 1.99 22.51 -16.73
C ASP A 125 1.76 23.10 -18.13
N LEU A 126 1.51 24.41 -18.19
CA LEU A 126 1.23 25.14 -19.43
C LEU A 126 2.48 25.81 -20.00
N ASN A 127 3.54 25.96 -19.19
CA ASN A 127 4.81 26.58 -19.63
C ASN A 127 5.69 25.56 -20.38
N ARG A 128 5.40 24.26 -20.22
CA ARG A 128 6.11 23.20 -20.90
C ARG A 128 5.86 23.24 -22.41
N GLY A 129 6.93 23.30 -23.20
CA GLY A 129 6.87 23.33 -24.66
C GLY A 129 6.66 24.72 -25.26
N GLN A 130 6.79 25.78 -24.45
CA GLN A 130 6.82 27.17 -24.92
C GLN A 130 8.27 27.65 -25.00
N ILE A 131 8.60 28.37 -26.07
CA ILE A 131 9.91 28.96 -26.31
C ILE A 131 9.80 30.47 -26.09
N ILE A 132 10.79 31.08 -25.45
CA ILE A 132 10.81 32.52 -25.21
C ILE A 132 10.92 33.25 -26.57
N GLY A 133 10.09 34.25 -26.80
CA GLY A 133 10.05 35.01 -28.05
C GLY A 133 9.11 34.42 -29.12
N GLU A 134 8.57 33.21 -28.91
CA GLU A 134 7.52 32.66 -29.78
C GLU A 134 6.14 33.23 -29.43
N GLY A 135 5.37 33.59 -30.46
CA GLY A 135 4.05 34.16 -30.31
C GLY A 135 3.19 33.93 -31.55
N ARG A 136 1.88 34.19 -31.43
CA ARG A 136 0.90 33.95 -32.50
C ARG A 136 1.17 34.76 -33.77
N HIS A 137 1.82 35.91 -33.63
CA HIS A 137 2.14 36.79 -34.75
C HIS A 137 3.40 36.35 -35.53
N GLY A 138 4.14 35.36 -35.05
CA GLY A 138 5.29 34.80 -35.77
C GLY A 138 6.49 35.73 -35.95
N PHE A 139 6.70 36.69 -35.04
CA PHE A 139 7.88 37.56 -35.06
C PHE A 139 9.16 36.79 -34.72
N LEU A 140 10.23 37.08 -35.46
CA LEU A 140 11.58 36.57 -35.29
C LEU A 140 12.45 37.67 -34.68
N TRP A 141 12.85 37.46 -33.43
CA TRP A 141 13.65 38.34 -32.59
C TRP A 141 15.09 37.78 -32.49
N PRO A 142 16.07 38.44 -33.16
CA PRO A 142 17.48 38.06 -33.06
C PRO A 142 17.95 37.99 -31.61
N GLY A 143 18.47 36.84 -31.19
CA GLY A 143 18.97 36.58 -29.84
C GLY A 143 17.94 36.02 -28.85
N LEU A 144 16.66 35.88 -29.23
CA LEU A 144 15.63 35.21 -28.41
C LEU A 144 15.15 33.91 -29.04
N ASN A 145 14.45 34.00 -30.19
CA ASN A 145 13.95 32.82 -30.90
C ASN A 145 14.77 32.44 -32.14
N VAL A 146 15.51 33.39 -32.71
CA VAL A 146 16.44 33.14 -33.82
C VAL A 146 17.87 33.53 -33.44
N PRO A 147 18.91 32.89 -34.01
CA PRO A 147 20.30 33.25 -33.77
C PRO A 147 20.60 34.73 -34.08
N LEU A 148 21.56 35.33 -33.39
CA LEU A 148 21.94 36.74 -33.63
C LEU A 148 22.55 36.97 -35.02
N MET A 149 23.32 35.99 -35.51
CA MET A 149 24.01 36.08 -36.80
C MET A 149 23.55 34.96 -37.74
N LYS A 150 23.47 35.25 -39.03
CA LYS A 150 23.29 34.26 -40.11
C LYS A 150 24.26 34.62 -41.23
N GLU A 151 25.08 33.67 -41.65
CA GLU A 151 26.05 33.87 -42.74
C GLU A 151 26.99 35.07 -42.52
N GLY A 152 27.39 35.32 -41.28
CA GLY A 152 28.30 36.41 -40.91
C GLY A 152 27.67 37.81 -40.80
N ALA A 153 26.37 37.96 -41.10
CA ALA A 153 25.63 39.21 -40.95
C ALA A 153 24.67 39.16 -39.75
N MET A 154 24.44 40.32 -39.12
CA MET A 154 23.46 40.46 -38.03
C MET A 154 22.04 40.35 -38.59
N GLN A 155 21.22 39.48 -37.99
CA GLN A 155 19.82 39.34 -38.41
C GLN A 155 19.00 40.57 -37.97
N THR A 156 18.04 40.99 -38.78
CA THR A 156 17.05 42.01 -38.43
C THR A 156 15.75 41.36 -37.92
N ILE A 157 14.89 42.15 -37.28
CA ILE A 157 13.56 41.68 -36.88
C ILE A 157 12.79 41.28 -38.15
N ALA A 158 12.26 40.06 -38.17
CA ALA A 158 11.51 39.51 -39.29
C ALA A 158 10.18 38.92 -38.81
N GLN A 159 9.29 38.58 -39.75
CA GLN A 159 8.02 37.92 -39.45
C GLN A 159 7.88 36.70 -40.38
N ARG A 160 7.43 35.58 -39.83
CA ARG A 160 7.11 34.38 -40.62
C ARG A 160 5.96 34.63 -41.59
N SER A 161 5.94 33.88 -42.68
CA SER A 161 4.76 33.83 -43.53
C SER A 161 3.59 33.16 -42.80
N LYS A 162 2.36 33.42 -43.25
CA LYS A 162 1.16 32.82 -42.64
C LYS A 162 1.22 31.29 -42.64
N GLU A 163 1.66 30.71 -43.74
CA GLU A 163 1.77 29.25 -43.93
C GLU A 163 2.82 28.62 -43.00
N GLU A 164 3.99 29.26 -42.86
CA GLU A 164 5.02 28.81 -41.93
C GLU A 164 4.56 28.90 -40.48
N GLN A 165 3.85 29.97 -40.12
CA GLN A 165 3.32 30.14 -38.78
C GLN A 165 2.25 29.09 -38.44
N GLU A 166 1.33 28.80 -39.36
CA GLU A 166 0.32 27.74 -39.19
C GLU A 166 0.98 26.36 -39.02
N LYS A 167 2.07 26.10 -39.74
CA LYS A 167 2.86 24.87 -39.59
C LYS A 167 3.48 24.75 -38.19
N VAL A 168 4.09 25.83 -37.68
CA VAL A 168 4.65 25.86 -36.31
C VAL A 168 3.56 25.62 -35.26
N GLU A 169 2.38 26.22 -35.42
CA GLU A 169 1.25 25.99 -34.52
C GLU A 169 0.75 24.53 -34.58
N ALA A 170 0.66 23.95 -35.78
CA ALA A 170 0.31 22.55 -35.97
C ALA A 170 1.32 21.60 -35.30
N ASP A 171 2.62 21.85 -35.49
CA ASP A 171 3.69 21.06 -34.88
C ASP A 171 3.65 21.15 -33.35
N MET A 172 3.39 22.34 -32.79
CA MET A 172 3.20 22.54 -31.35
C MET A 172 2.00 21.75 -30.81
N ILE A 173 0.89 21.70 -31.56
CA ILE A 173 -0.29 20.90 -31.19
C ILE A 173 0.05 19.40 -31.23
N GLN A 174 0.73 18.92 -32.28
CA GLN A 174 1.14 17.53 -32.40
C GLN A 174 2.04 17.10 -31.23
N GLN A 175 3.03 17.92 -30.86
CA GLN A 175 3.90 17.66 -29.71
C GLN A 175 3.10 17.58 -28.40
N LYS A 176 2.12 18.48 -28.21
CA LYS A 176 1.24 18.49 -27.04
C LYS A 176 0.37 17.24 -26.96
N GLU A 177 -0.21 16.80 -28.08
CA GLU A 177 -1.01 15.59 -28.18
C GLU A 177 -0.17 14.34 -27.93
N GLU A 178 1.04 14.28 -28.51
CA GLU A 178 1.97 13.19 -28.29
C GLU A 178 2.35 13.07 -26.81
N TRP A 179 2.60 14.21 -26.15
CA TRP A 179 2.89 14.23 -24.72
C TRP A 179 1.71 13.75 -23.86
N ASP A 180 0.49 14.22 -24.17
CA ASP A 180 -0.72 13.77 -23.48
C ASP A 180 -0.98 12.27 -23.71
N ARG A 181 -0.70 11.76 -24.92
CA ARG A 181 -0.78 10.33 -25.26
C ARG A 181 0.20 9.52 -24.41
N LYS A 182 1.48 9.92 -24.37
CA LYS A 182 2.51 9.28 -23.52
C LYS A 182 2.12 9.29 -22.05
N ARG A 183 1.52 10.37 -21.55
CA ARG A 183 1.04 10.50 -20.15
C ARG A 183 -0.17 9.62 -19.82
N LYS A 184 -1.04 9.36 -20.79
CA LYS A 184 -2.23 8.49 -20.65
C LYS A 184 -1.88 7.01 -20.76
N MET A 185 -0.82 6.68 -21.48
CA MET A 185 -0.35 5.31 -21.64
C MET A 185 0.01 4.69 -20.28
N LYS A 186 -0.60 3.54 -19.97
CA LYS A 186 -0.37 2.81 -18.72
C LYS A 186 0.64 1.70 -18.96
N ILE A 187 1.75 1.73 -18.22
CA ILE A 187 2.75 0.68 -18.25
C ILE A 187 2.14 -0.62 -17.70
N LYS A 188 2.36 -1.73 -18.42
CA LYS A 188 1.94 -3.07 -17.98
C LYS A 188 2.72 -3.42 -16.71
N ARG A 189 1.99 -3.71 -15.63
CA ARG A 189 2.57 -4.11 -14.34
C ARG A 189 2.35 -5.61 -14.17
N GLU A 190 3.39 -6.32 -13.75
CA GLU A 190 3.23 -7.70 -13.30
C GLU A 190 2.26 -7.75 -12.12
N ARG A 191 1.25 -8.62 -12.21
CA ARG A 191 0.28 -8.80 -11.11
C ARG A 191 0.83 -9.79 -10.10
N GLY A 192 0.43 -9.62 -8.84
CA GLY A 192 0.63 -10.63 -7.81
C GLY A 192 -0.44 -11.73 -7.90
N TRP A 193 -0.99 -12.13 -6.75
CA TRP A 193 -2.00 -13.19 -6.68
C TRP A 193 -3.31 -12.86 -7.41
N SER A 194 -3.66 -11.58 -7.56
CA SER A 194 -4.82 -11.10 -8.32
C SER A 194 -4.57 -9.69 -8.85
N GLY A 195 -5.41 -9.19 -9.76
CA GLY A 195 -5.16 -7.91 -10.45
C GLY A 195 -5.06 -6.69 -9.53
N ASN A 196 -5.96 -6.58 -8.54
CA ASN A 196 -6.03 -5.43 -7.63
C ASN A 196 -5.37 -5.67 -6.25
N THR A 197 -4.95 -6.90 -5.95
CA THR A 197 -4.29 -7.23 -4.69
C THR A 197 -2.80 -6.89 -4.74
N TRP A 198 -2.26 -6.57 -3.57
CA TRP A 198 -0.82 -6.30 -3.42
C TRP A 198 -0.02 -7.55 -3.08
N GLY A 199 -0.66 -8.60 -2.58
CA GLY A 199 0.02 -9.85 -2.22
C GLY A 199 0.69 -10.50 -3.44
N GLY A 200 1.95 -10.89 -3.30
CA GLY A 200 2.79 -11.51 -4.34
C GLY A 200 3.51 -10.53 -5.26
N VAL A 201 3.23 -9.22 -5.18
CA VAL A 201 3.93 -8.20 -5.97
C VAL A 201 5.34 -7.99 -5.39
N SER A 202 6.36 -7.93 -6.27
CA SER A 202 7.73 -7.57 -5.86
C SER A 202 7.85 -6.07 -5.60
N LEU A 203 8.60 -5.71 -4.56
CA LEU A 203 9.01 -4.34 -4.23
C LEU A 203 10.45 -4.04 -4.69
N GLY A 204 11.17 -5.02 -5.23
CA GLY A 204 12.60 -4.93 -5.52
C GLY A 204 13.49 -5.13 -4.28
N PRO A 205 14.81 -4.99 -4.44
CA PRO A 205 15.77 -5.21 -3.36
C PRO A 205 15.64 -4.16 -2.24
N PRO A 206 16.02 -4.50 -0.99
CA PRO A 206 16.15 -3.55 0.12
C PRO A 206 17.05 -2.35 -0.21
N ASP A 207 16.79 -1.21 0.44
CA ASP A 207 17.64 -0.03 0.24
C ASP A 207 19.02 -0.27 0.88
N PRO A 208 20.12 0.24 0.31
CA PRO A 208 21.46 0.05 0.86
C PRO A 208 21.62 0.72 2.24
N GLY A 209 22.44 0.10 3.09
CA GLY A 209 22.76 0.60 4.42
C GLY A 209 23.72 1.80 4.38
N PRO A 210 23.79 2.59 5.46
CA PRO A 210 24.72 3.73 5.55
C PRO A 210 26.20 3.31 5.57
N SER A 211 26.48 2.06 5.93
CA SER A 211 27.80 1.41 5.98
C SER A 211 28.31 0.88 4.62
N GLY A 212 27.54 1.08 3.53
CA GLY A 212 27.86 0.51 2.22
C GLY A 212 27.33 -0.92 2.00
N GLU A 213 26.52 -1.44 2.93
CA GLU A 213 25.83 -2.73 2.77
C GLU A 213 24.83 -2.68 1.62
N THR A 214 24.91 -3.64 0.69
CA THR A 214 24.06 -3.75 -0.50
C THR A 214 23.34 -5.10 -0.51
N TYR A 215 22.10 -5.15 -0.99
CA TYR A 215 21.22 -6.32 -0.92
C TYR A 215 20.60 -6.69 -2.28
N ASP A 216 21.36 -6.58 -3.36
CA ASP A 216 20.86 -6.82 -4.73
C ASP A 216 20.39 -8.25 -4.96
N ASP A 217 20.96 -9.21 -4.24
CA ASP A 217 20.57 -10.63 -4.28
C ASP A 217 19.21 -10.92 -3.63
N PHE A 218 18.62 -9.96 -2.91
CA PHE A 218 17.37 -10.16 -2.18
C PHE A 218 16.17 -9.70 -3.01
N ASP A 219 15.16 -10.57 -3.16
CA ASP A 219 13.84 -10.15 -3.62
C ASP A 219 12.93 -9.88 -2.42
N THR A 220 12.04 -8.91 -2.58
CA THR A 220 11.08 -8.49 -1.56
C THR A 220 9.67 -8.70 -2.07
N ARG A 221 8.88 -9.55 -1.41
CA ARG A 221 7.48 -9.82 -1.80
C ARG A 221 6.50 -9.41 -0.72
N ILE A 222 5.42 -8.73 -1.12
CA ILE A 222 4.35 -8.33 -0.21
C ILE A 222 3.47 -9.53 0.12
N LEU A 223 3.13 -9.72 1.39
CA LEU A 223 2.21 -10.78 1.85
C LEU A 223 0.82 -10.23 2.19
N GLU A 224 0.75 -9.12 2.92
CA GLU A 224 -0.52 -8.49 3.32
C GLU A 224 -0.39 -6.97 3.29
N VAL A 225 -1.38 -6.27 2.71
CA VAL A 225 -1.56 -4.82 2.88
C VAL A 225 -2.93 -4.59 3.48
N ARG A 226 -2.96 -4.01 4.68
CA ARG A 226 -4.20 -3.74 5.41
C ARG A 226 -4.31 -2.27 5.79
N ASN A 227 -5.45 -1.67 5.47
CA ASN A 227 -5.82 -0.38 6.04
C ASN A 227 -6.37 -0.61 7.46
N VAL A 228 -5.76 0.03 8.44
CA VAL A 228 -6.19 0.00 9.84
C VAL A 228 -6.59 1.40 10.27
N PHE A 229 -7.48 1.51 11.24
CA PHE A 229 -7.99 2.80 11.71
C PHE A 229 -7.79 2.90 13.22
N ASN A 230 -7.41 4.09 13.67
CA ASN A 230 -7.32 4.43 15.09
C ASN A 230 -8.25 5.60 15.39
N MET A 231 -8.94 5.59 16.54
CA MET A 231 -9.73 6.74 16.96
C MET A 231 -8.83 7.76 17.66
N THR A 232 -8.95 9.02 17.27
CA THR A 232 -8.19 10.14 17.82
C THR A 232 -9.14 11.25 18.22
N ALA A 233 -8.83 11.99 19.29
CA ALA A 233 -9.71 13.03 19.82
C ALA A 233 -9.97 14.16 18.80
N LYS A 234 -8.95 14.58 18.04
CA LYS A 234 -9.05 15.71 17.10
C LYS A 234 -9.57 15.29 15.72
N GLU A 235 -8.97 14.26 15.12
CA GLU A 235 -9.27 13.89 13.72
C GLU A 235 -10.46 12.91 13.64
N GLY A 236 -10.78 12.20 14.72
CA GLY A 236 -11.67 11.06 14.73
C GLY A 236 -10.95 9.81 14.19
N ARG A 237 -11.52 9.16 13.18
CA ARG A 237 -10.96 7.94 12.58
C ARG A 237 -9.73 8.25 11.72
N LYS A 238 -8.53 8.08 12.29
CA LYS A 238 -7.24 8.23 11.60
C LYS A 238 -6.87 6.94 10.88
N LYS A 239 -6.67 7.02 9.57
CA LYS A 239 -6.22 5.89 8.74
C LYS A 239 -4.71 5.69 8.87
N SER A 240 -4.28 4.44 9.00
CA SER A 240 -2.90 4.01 8.78
C SER A 240 -2.85 2.76 7.92
N VAL A 241 -1.74 2.50 7.27
CA VAL A 241 -1.50 1.30 6.47
C VAL A 241 -0.52 0.41 7.22
N ARG A 242 -0.89 -0.85 7.40
CA ARG A 242 -0.02 -1.92 7.89
C ARG A 242 0.34 -2.82 6.72
N VAL A 243 1.62 -3.08 6.53
CA VAL A 243 2.12 -3.98 5.49
C VAL A 243 2.94 -5.09 6.15
N LEU A 244 2.72 -6.32 5.71
CA LEU A 244 3.57 -7.48 5.98
C LEU A 244 4.32 -7.85 4.70
N VAL A 245 5.64 -7.94 4.81
CA VAL A 245 6.57 -8.21 3.71
C VAL A 245 7.51 -9.33 4.12
N ALA A 246 7.90 -10.16 3.15
CA ALA A 246 9.00 -11.10 3.29
C ALA A 246 10.13 -10.77 2.30
N VAL A 247 11.37 -11.01 2.71
CA VAL A 247 12.59 -10.85 1.93
C VAL A 247 13.34 -12.18 1.92
N GLY A 248 14.08 -12.48 0.85
CA GLY A 248 14.99 -13.61 0.83
C GLY A 248 15.87 -13.65 -0.41
N ASN A 249 16.97 -14.39 -0.31
CA ASN A 249 18.02 -14.47 -1.34
C ASN A 249 17.96 -15.76 -2.19
N GLY A 250 16.95 -16.62 -1.99
CA GLY A 250 16.82 -17.90 -2.67
C GLY A 250 17.83 -18.99 -2.25
N ARG A 251 18.68 -18.70 -1.25
CA ARG A 251 19.78 -19.55 -0.77
C ARG A 251 19.65 -19.84 0.74
N GLY A 252 18.43 -20.04 1.22
CA GLY A 252 18.14 -20.36 2.62
C GLY A 252 17.99 -19.15 3.55
N ALA A 253 18.51 -17.96 3.21
CA ALA A 253 18.34 -16.77 4.05
C ALA A 253 17.06 -16.01 3.68
N ALA A 254 16.13 -15.93 4.63
CA ALA A 254 14.88 -15.20 4.44
C ALA A 254 14.37 -14.61 5.76
N GLY A 255 13.61 -13.52 5.68
CA GLY A 255 13.04 -12.85 6.84
C GLY A 255 11.72 -12.18 6.51
N PHE A 256 11.02 -11.73 7.53
CA PHE A 256 9.78 -10.99 7.35
C PHE A 256 9.67 -9.86 8.38
N ALA A 257 9.00 -8.78 7.99
CA ALA A 257 8.73 -7.68 8.90
C ALA A 257 7.41 -6.98 8.60
N VAL A 258 6.94 -6.24 9.62
CA VAL A 258 5.75 -5.41 9.53
C VAL A 258 6.15 -3.94 9.50
N GLY A 259 5.68 -3.22 8.50
CA GLY A 259 5.78 -1.76 8.39
C GLY A 259 4.43 -1.10 8.62
N LYS A 260 4.42 0.02 9.34
CA LYS A 260 3.22 0.84 9.55
C LYS A 260 3.53 2.32 9.30
N ALA A 261 2.71 2.97 8.49
CA ALA A 261 2.79 4.40 8.22
C ALA A 261 1.42 4.96 7.77
N THR A 262 1.30 6.27 7.65
CA THR A 262 0.10 6.92 7.06
C THR A 262 0.04 6.62 5.56
N ASP A 263 1.18 6.81 4.88
CA ASP A 263 1.34 6.51 3.47
C ASP A 263 1.84 5.09 3.21
N ARG A 264 1.31 4.49 2.15
CA ARG A 264 1.62 3.10 1.80
C ARG A 264 3.08 2.93 1.36
N MET A 265 3.64 3.89 0.62
CA MET A 265 5.02 3.79 0.13
C MET A 265 6.03 3.82 1.28
N ASP A 266 5.80 4.68 2.28
CA ASP A 266 6.62 4.69 3.50
C ASP A 266 6.49 3.39 4.29
N ALA A 267 5.30 2.80 4.35
CA ALA A 267 5.10 1.51 5.01
C ALA A 267 5.86 0.39 4.28
N PHE A 268 5.92 0.42 2.94
CA PHE A 268 6.74 -0.51 2.15
C PHE A 268 8.22 -0.38 2.46
N ARG A 269 8.76 0.85 2.41
CA ARG A 269 10.18 1.13 2.73
C ARG A 269 10.54 0.62 4.13
N LYS A 270 9.72 0.96 5.13
CA LYS A 270 9.92 0.53 6.53
C LYS A 270 9.87 -0.99 6.68
N ALA A 271 8.92 -1.67 6.04
CA ALA A 271 8.81 -3.12 6.13
C ALA A 271 10.01 -3.81 5.46
N LYS A 272 10.39 -3.36 4.26
CA LYS A 272 11.50 -3.88 3.46
C LYS A 272 12.82 -3.80 4.22
N ASN A 273 13.21 -2.60 4.63
CA ASN A 273 14.51 -2.38 5.28
C ASN A 273 14.55 -2.97 6.70
N ARG A 274 13.40 -3.12 7.37
CA ARG A 274 13.35 -3.81 8.66
C ARG A 274 13.54 -5.32 8.51
N ALA A 275 13.06 -5.93 7.42
CA ALA A 275 13.05 -7.38 7.27
C ALA A 275 14.47 -7.99 7.15
N VAL A 276 15.42 -7.26 6.56
CA VAL A 276 16.82 -7.71 6.43
C VAL A 276 17.55 -7.79 7.77
N HIS A 277 17.09 -7.08 8.81
CA HIS A 277 17.67 -7.18 10.15
C HIS A 277 17.14 -8.39 10.95
N TYR A 278 16.10 -9.08 10.45
CA TYR A 278 15.48 -10.25 11.11
C TYR A 278 15.45 -11.44 10.14
N LEU A 279 16.61 -11.79 9.59
CA LEU A 279 16.78 -12.94 8.73
C LEU A 279 16.90 -14.23 9.56
N HIS A 280 16.29 -15.28 9.03
CA HIS A 280 16.44 -16.66 9.45
C HIS A 280 17.22 -17.40 8.37
N TYR A 281 18.12 -18.27 8.80
CA TYR A 281 18.71 -19.26 7.91
C TYR A 281 17.86 -20.53 7.99
N ILE A 282 17.33 -20.94 6.84
CA ILE A 282 16.49 -22.13 6.71
C ILE A 282 17.31 -23.19 5.99
N GLU A 283 17.59 -24.26 6.71
CA GLU A 283 18.28 -25.42 6.15
C GLU A 283 17.38 -26.17 5.16
N ARG A 284 17.98 -26.72 4.11
CA ARG A 284 17.26 -27.39 3.03
C ARG A 284 17.91 -28.73 2.75
N TYR A 285 17.09 -29.77 2.61
CA TYR A 285 17.56 -31.05 2.13
C TYR A 285 17.77 -30.97 0.62
N GLU A 286 19.00 -31.30 0.18
CA GLU A 286 19.42 -31.25 -1.23
C GLU A 286 19.05 -29.93 -1.94
N ASP A 287 19.04 -28.80 -1.21
CA ASP A 287 18.65 -27.48 -1.70
C ASP A 287 17.26 -27.35 -2.35
N HIS A 288 16.36 -28.32 -2.16
CA HIS A 288 15.02 -28.28 -2.79
C HIS A 288 13.85 -28.45 -1.81
N THR A 289 14.01 -29.16 -0.70
CA THR A 289 12.90 -29.46 0.24
C THR A 289 13.34 -29.37 1.72
N ILE A 290 12.43 -29.70 2.64
CA ILE A 290 12.65 -29.75 4.10
C ILE A 290 13.20 -31.12 4.52
N PHE A 291 13.84 -31.22 5.69
CA PHE A 291 14.48 -32.48 6.13
C PHE A 291 13.48 -33.57 6.51
N HIS A 292 12.39 -33.22 7.19
CA HIS A 292 11.34 -34.16 7.64
C HIS A 292 9.97 -33.46 7.65
N ASP A 293 8.91 -34.23 7.90
CA ASP A 293 7.55 -33.71 7.99
C ASP A 293 7.37 -32.87 9.26
N ILE A 294 6.88 -31.64 9.10
CA ILE A 294 6.73 -30.68 10.20
C ILE A 294 5.25 -30.45 10.46
N SER A 295 4.78 -30.76 11.67
CA SER A 295 3.45 -30.42 12.16
C SER A 295 3.56 -29.45 13.33
N LEU A 296 3.03 -28.23 13.17
CA LEU A 296 3.10 -27.21 14.22
C LEU A 296 1.79 -26.44 14.36
N ARG A 297 1.57 -25.93 15.57
CA ARG A 297 0.49 -25.01 15.88
C ARG A 297 1.03 -23.69 16.40
N PHE A 298 0.92 -22.64 15.61
CA PHE A 298 1.24 -21.28 16.05
C PHE A 298 -0.05 -20.54 16.42
N LYS A 299 -0.27 -20.33 17.72
CA LYS A 299 -1.53 -19.82 18.28
C LYS A 299 -2.72 -20.70 17.85
N ARG A 300 -3.66 -20.18 17.06
CA ARG A 300 -4.82 -20.93 16.52
C ARG A 300 -4.63 -21.35 15.04
N THR A 301 -3.44 -21.19 14.50
CA THR A 301 -3.10 -21.55 13.12
C THR A 301 -2.29 -22.84 13.13
N HIS A 302 -2.83 -23.89 12.50
CA HIS A 302 -2.15 -25.17 12.34
C HIS A 302 -1.50 -25.20 10.96
N ILE A 303 -0.23 -25.58 10.90
CA ILE A 303 0.54 -25.70 9.67
C ILE A 303 1.14 -27.10 9.67
N LYS A 304 0.77 -27.88 8.67
CA LYS A 304 1.36 -29.19 8.43
C LYS A 304 2.08 -29.18 7.09
N MET A 305 3.37 -29.47 7.11
CA MET A 305 4.26 -29.46 5.97
C MET A 305 4.81 -30.87 5.77
N LYS A 306 4.91 -31.30 4.51
CA LYS A 306 5.50 -32.58 4.15
C LYS A 306 6.69 -32.40 3.24
N LYS A 307 7.75 -33.18 3.49
CA LYS A 307 8.85 -33.37 2.56
C LYS A 307 8.31 -34.03 1.30
N GLN A 308 8.76 -33.58 0.13
CA GLN A 308 8.34 -34.15 -1.16
C GLN A 308 9.57 -34.33 -2.07
N PRO A 309 9.55 -35.35 -2.94
CA PRO A 309 10.64 -35.59 -3.88
C PRO A 309 10.70 -34.50 -4.96
N ARG A 310 11.80 -34.50 -5.71
CA ARG A 310 12.02 -33.56 -6.82
C ARG A 310 10.92 -33.70 -7.87
N GLY A 311 10.45 -32.58 -8.40
CA GLY A 311 9.43 -32.53 -9.46
C GLY A 311 7.99 -32.47 -8.95
N TYR A 312 7.77 -32.51 -7.63
CA TYR A 312 6.44 -32.35 -7.04
C TYR A 312 5.93 -30.89 -7.12
N GLY A 313 6.84 -29.91 -7.01
CA GLY A 313 6.56 -28.48 -6.96
C GLY A 313 5.97 -28.01 -5.63
N LEU A 314 5.44 -26.77 -5.62
CA LEU A 314 4.90 -26.14 -4.40
C LEU A 314 3.38 -26.23 -4.34
N ARG A 315 2.87 -27.23 -3.61
CA ARG A 315 1.41 -27.43 -3.39
C ARG A 315 1.03 -26.93 -1.99
N CYS A 316 1.09 -25.61 -1.84
CA CYS A 316 0.91 -24.93 -0.55
C CYS A 316 -0.08 -23.75 -0.65
N HIS A 317 -0.36 -23.11 0.48
CA HIS A 317 -1.04 -21.81 0.46
C HIS A 317 -0.21 -20.76 -0.30
N ARG A 318 -0.84 -19.91 -1.11
CA ARG A 318 -0.15 -18.92 -1.99
C ARG A 318 0.92 -18.05 -1.31
N ALA A 319 0.73 -17.72 -0.04
CA ALA A 319 1.72 -16.98 0.73
C ALA A 319 2.94 -17.84 1.09
N ILE A 320 2.72 -19.11 1.44
CA ILE A 320 3.80 -20.08 1.67
C ILE A 320 4.58 -20.28 0.38
N ILE A 321 3.91 -20.43 -0.78
CA ILE A 321 4.58 -20.50 -2.09
C ILE A 321 5.50 -19.30 -2.30
N THR A 322 5.01 -18.09 -2.01
CA THR A 322 5.79 -16.86 -2.16
C THR A 322 7.02 -16.86 -1.24
N ILE A 323 6.87 -17.31 0.01
CA ILE A 323 7.97 -17.38 0.98
C ILE A 323 8.96 -18.49 0.62
N CYS A 324 8.49 -19.67 0.22
CA CYS A 324 9.33 -20.79 -0.21
C CYS A 324 10.23 -20.41 -1.39
N ARG A 325 9.71 -19.65 -2.37
CA ARG A 325 10.53 -19.12 -3.47
C ARG A 325 11.63 -18.17 -2.98
N LEU A 326 11.33 -17.34 -1.98
CA LEU A 326 12.33 -16.43 -1.37
C LEU A 326 13.39 -17.19 -0.56
N ILE A 327 13.01 -18.30 0.08
CA ILE A 327 13.95 -19.20 0.78
C ILE A 327 14.76 -20.03 -0.22
N GLY A 328 14.15 -20.42 -1.34
CA GLY A 328 14.71 -21.37 -2.30
C GLY A 328 14.27 -22.82 -2.07
N ILE A 329 13.09 -23.04 -1.47
CA ILE A 329 12.43 -24.35 -1.40
C ILE A 329 11.59 -24.52 -2.67
N LYS A 330 11.83 -25.61 -3.41
CA LYS A 330 11.22 -25.91 -4.71
C LYS A 330 10.07 -26.92 -4.59
N ASP A 331 10.21 -27.91 -3.72
CA ASP A 331 9.25 -29.01 -3.58
C ASP A 331 8.77 -29.13 -2.14
N MET A 332 7.47 -28.93 -1.92
CA MET A 332 6.86 -29.09 -0.60
C MET A 332 5.34 -29.15 -0.73
N TYR A 333 4.70 -29.94 0.14
CA TYR A 333 3.27 -29.86 0.39
C TYR A 333 3.01 -29.18 1.72
N ALA A 334 2.05 -28.26 1.79
CA ALA A 334 1.66 -27.67 3.05
C ALA A 334 0.15 -27.42 3.14
N LYS A 335 -0.44 -27.89 4.24
CA LYS A 335 -1.84 -27.65 4.59
C LYS A 335 -1.91 -26.73 5.80
N VAL A 336 -2.69 -25.66 5.65
CA VAL A 336 -3.05 -24.76 6.74
C VAL A 336 -4.48 -25.07 7.19
N SER A 337 -4.69 -25.21 8.50
CA SER A 337 -5.98 -25.48 9.13
C SER A 337 -6.22 -24.54 10.33
N GLY A 338 -7.48 -24.31 10.69
CA GLY A 338 -7.87 -23.33 11.72
C GLY A 338 -7.83 -21.88 11.22
N SER A 339 -7.19 -20.98 11.96
CA SER A 339 -7.14 -19.55 11.61
C SER A 339 -6.15 -19.26 10.48
N VAL A 340 -6.63 -18.65 9.38
CA VAL A 340 -5.80 -18.31 8.20
C VAL A 340 -5.26 -16.87 8.27
N ASN A 341 -4.84 -16.42 9.45
CA ASN A 341 -4.26 -15.09 9.62
C ASN A 341 -2.83 -15.05 9.06
N MET A 342 -2.58 -14.16 8.08
CA MET A 342 -1.30 -14.08 7.38
C MET A 342 -0.09 -13.88 8.30
N LEU A 343 -0.24 -13.07 9.36
CA LEU A 343 0.86 -12.80 10.28
C LEU A 343 1.22 -14.04 11.11
N ASN A 344 0.23 -14.76 11.62
CA ASN A 344 0.47 -15.96 12.41
C ASN A 344 0.95 -17.12 11.53
N LEU A 345 0.41 -17.23 10.31
CA LEU A 345 0.87 -18.19 9.31
C LEU A 345 2.36 -17.97 8.99
N THR A 346 2.76 -16.72 8.72
CA THR A 346 4.16 -16.39 8.41
C THR A 346 5.07 -16.67 9.60
N ARG A 347 4.69 -16.21 10.81
CA ARG A 347 5.47 -16.48 12.04
C ARG A 347 5.61 -17.96 12.33
N GLY A 348 4.52 -18.72 12.21
CA GLY A 348 4.52 -20.17 12.41
C GLY A 348 5.36 -20.90 11.38
N LEU A 349 5.33 -20.47 10.11
CA LEU A 349 6.13 -21.05 9.04
C LEU A 349 7.63 -20.90 9.33
N PHE A 350 8.10 -19.67 9.60
CA PHE A 350 9.51 -19.44 9.93
C PHE A 350 9.93 -20.16 11.22
N HIS A 351 9.05 -20.21 12.23
CA HIS A 351 9.31 -20.97 13.45
C HIS A 351 9.51 -22.46 13.16
N GLY A 352 8.61 -23.09 12.38
CA GLY A 352 8.73 -24.51 12.04
C GLY A 352 9.97 -24.84 11.25
N LEU A 353 10.24 -24.05 10.21
CA LEU A 353 11.39 -24.25 9.33
C LEU A 353 12.73 -24.00 10.03
N SER A 354 12.77 -23.14 11.05
CA SER A 354 14.01 -22.87 11.82
C SER A 354 14.28 -23.92 12.90
N HIS A 355 13.28 -24.72 13.31
CA HIS A 355 13.42 -25.74 14.37
C HIS A 355 13.46 -27.16 13.81
N GLN A 356 13.76 -27.33 12.51
CA GLN A 356 13.93 -28.65 11.93
C GLN A 356 15.32 -29.20 12.33
N GLU A 357 15.35 -30.46 12.79
CA GLU A 357 16.57 -31.26 12.95
C GLU A 357 17.10 -31.76 11.58
N THR A 358 18.41 -31.58 11.35
CA THR A 358 19.09 -32.11 10.16
C THR A 358 19.49 -33.56 10.34
N HIS A 359 19.77 -34.26 9.23
CA HIS A 359 20.30 -35.63 9.31
C HIS A 359 21.62 -35.71 10.08
N GLN A 360 22.47 -34.68 9.97
CA GLN A 360 23.73 -34.64 10.71
C GLN A 360 23.48 -34.53 12.22
N GLN A 361 22.61 -33.60 12.64
CA GLN A 361 22.24 -33.46 14.05
C GLN A 361 21.63 -34.74 14.62
N LEU A 362 20.78 -35.42 13.84
CA LEU A 362 20.19 -36.71 14.23
C LEU A 362 21.25 -37.80 14.40
N ALA A 363 22.19 -37.90 13.45
CA ALA A 363 23.30 -38.85 13.49
C ALA A 363 24.16 -38.63 14.73
N ASP A 364 24.53 -37.39 15.01
CA ASP A 364 25.37 -37.03 16.17
C ASP A 364 24.64 -37.30 17.49
N LYS A 365 23.34 -36.97 17.57
CA LYS A 365 22.50 -37.20 18.75
C LYS A 365 22.32 -38.68 19.09
N LYS A 366 22.10 -39.53 18.08
CA LYS A 366 21.89 -40.98 18.26
C LYS A 366 23.17 -41.79 18.17
N SER A 367 24.26 -41.18 17.71
CA SER A 367 25.54 -41.84 17.42
C SER A 367 25.40 -43.04 16.47
N LEU A 368 24.55 -42.91 15.44
CA LEU A 368 24.25 -43.95 14.44
C LEU A 368 24.24 -43.35 13.02
N HIS A 369 24.48 -44.20 12.02
CA HIS A 369 24.36 -43.80 10.62
C HIS A 369 22.90 -43.53 10.23
N VAL A 370 22.67 -42.44 9.50
CA VAL A 370 21.36 -42.14 8.92
C VAL A 370 21.35 -42.66 7.50
N VAL A 371 20.50 -43.65 7.24
CA VAL A 371 20.36 -44.32 5.94
C VAL A 371 19.04 -43.90 5.30
N GLU A 372 19.09 -43.44 4.06
CA GLU A 372 17.92 -43.16 3.24
C GLU A 372 17.68 -44.33 2.28
N PHE A 373 16.45 -44.85 2.27
CA PHE A 373 15.99 -45.82 1.29
C PHE A 373 15.07 -45.11 0.29
N ARG A 374 15.36 -45.28 -0.99
CA ARG A 374 14.58 -44.68 -2.09
C ARG A 374 13.99 -45.80 -2.94
N GLU A 375 12.68 -45.73 -3.21
CA GLU A 375 11.99 -46.72 -4.06
C GLU A 375 12.62 -46.81 -5.46
N GLU A 376 13.07 -45.67 -6.02
CA GLU A 376 13.78 -45.59 -7.30
C GLU A 376 15.13 -46.34 -7.33
N CYS A 377 15.78 -46.51 -6.18
CA CYS A 377 17.06 -47.19 -6.05
C CYS A 377 16.93 -48.63 -5.51
N GLY A 378 15.70 -49.12 -5.30
CA GLY A 378 15.45 -50.45 -4.74
C GLY A 378 16.01 -50.61 -3.31
N PRO A 379 16.69 -51.72 -2.98
CA PRO A 379 17.18 -51.99 -1.62
C PRO A 379 18.50 -51.30 -1.27
N LEU A 380 19.06 -50.46 -2.14
CA LEU A 380 20.37 -49.83 -1.93
C LEU A 380 20.35 -48.88 -0.71
N PRO A 381 21.16 -49.12 0.33
CA PRO A 381 21.24 -48.23 1.49
C PRO A 381 22.12 -47.01 1.17
N ILE A 382 21.53 -45.83 1.08
CA ILE A 382 22.26 -44.58 0.85
C ILE A 382 22.54 -43.93 2.20
N VAL A 383 23.81 -43.89 2.62
CA VAL A 383 24.20 -43.21 3.86
C VAL A 383 24.22 -41.70 3.62
N VAL A 384 23.27 -40.98 4.22
CA VAL A 384 23.13 -39.52 4.04
C VAL A 384 23.88 -38.71 5.10
N ALA A 385 24.09 -39.30 6.28
CA ALA A 385 24.88 -38.69 7.34
C ALA A 385 25.51 -39.77 8.23
N SER A 386 26.70 -39.47 8.74
CA SER A 386 27.42 -40.28 9.73
C SER A 386 27.74 -39.44 10.96
N PRO A 387 27.70 -40.03 12.17
CA PRO A 387 28.07 -39.31 13.38
C PRO A 387 29.54 -38.90 13.28
N GLN A 388 29.86 -37.67 13.71
CA GLN A 388 31.25 -37.23 13.80
C GLN A 388 31.98 -37.84 15.00
N GLY A 389 31.22 -38.22 16.03
CA GLY A 389 31.72 -38.85 17.26
C GLY A 389 31.84 -40.37 17.17
N ALA A 390 31.97 -41.00 18.34
CA ALA A 390 32.03 -42.46 18.44
C ALA A 390 30.72 -43.10 17.95
N LEU A 391 30.82 -44.00 16.97
CA LEU A 391 29.69 -44.77 16.49
C LEU A 391 29.24 -45.77 17.57
N ARG A 392 27.96 -45.74 17.90
CA ARG A 392 27.35 -46.69 18.82
C ARG A 392 27.38 -48.08 18.20
N LYS A 393 27.81 -49.09 18.96
CA LYS A 393 27.83 -50.50 18.51
C LYS A 393 26.47 -51.18 18.68
N ASP A 394 25.72 -50.75 19.69
CA ASP A 394 24.43 -51.36 20.03
C ASP A 394 23.30 -50.81 19.13
N PRO A 395 22.46 -51.68 18.52
CA PRO A 395 21.32 -51.25 17.72
C PRO A 395 20.24 -50.58 18.56
N GLU A 396 19.32 -49.86 17.92
CA GLU A 396 18.11 -49.37 18.60
C GLU A 396 17.14 -50.52 18.85
N LEU A 397 16.39 -50.46 19.94
CA LEU A 397 15.30 -51.42 20.20
C LEU A 397 14.19 -51.19 19.17
N GLU A 398 13.72 -52.27 18.55
CA GLU A 398 12.60 -52.24 17.62
C GLU A 398 11.28 -52.41 18.38
N ASP A 399 10.46 -51.36 18.40
CA ASP A 399 9.11 -51.42 18.98
C ASP A 399 8.14 -52.05 17.95
N GLU A 400 7.41 -53.10 18.33
CA GLU A 400 6.39 -53.71 17.46
C GLU A 400 5.25 -52.72 17.11
N VAL A 401 4.88 -51.87 18.08
CA VAL A 401 3.84 -50.86 17.93
C VAL A 401 4.33 -49.52 18.50
N PRO A 402 4.70 -48.56 17.65
CA PRO A 402 5.22 -47.28 18.12
C PRO A 402 4.08 -46.38 18.64
N ASP A 403 4.28 -45.75 19.81
CA ASP A 403 3.33 -44.77 20.39
C ASP A 403 3.48 -43.38 19.75
N ILE A 404 3.11 -43.26 18.48
CA ILE A 404 3.16 -42.01 17.72
C ILE A 404 1.75 -41.45 17.53
N LYS A 405 1.54 -40.18 17.89
CA LYS A 405 0.28 -39.49 17.63
C LYS A 405 0.04 -39.34 16.13
N LEU A 406 -0.91 -40.10 15.60
CA LEU A 406 -1.30 -40.06 14.19
C LEU A 406 -2.33 -38.95 13.92
N ASP A 407 -2.21 -38.34 12.75
CA ASP A 407 -3.22 -37.39 12.26
C ASP A 407 -4.27 -38.11 11.41
N TRP A 408 -5.53 -38.06 11.86
CA TRP A 408 -6.64 -38.73 11.19
C TRP A 408 -6.83 -38.31 9.73
N GLU A 409 -6.51 -37.06 9.36
CA GLU A 409 -6.58 -36.60 7.97
C GLU A 409 -5.66 -37.37 7.02
N GLU A 410 -4.55 -37.92 7.54
CA GLU A 410 -3.56 -38.66 6.76
C GLU A 410 -3.89 -40.14 6.71
N VAL A 411 -4.27 -40.72 7.84
CA VAL A 411 -4.74 -42.11 7.91
C VAL A 411 -5.91 -42.29 6.93
N ARG A 412 -6.87 -41.36 6.95
CA ARG A 412 -8.00 -41.36 6.02
C ARG A 412 -7.58 -41.18 4.56
N ALA A 413 -6.52 -40.43 4.29
CA ALA A 413 -6.00 -40.26 2.94
C ALA A 413 -5.30 -41.52 2.43
N ALA A 414 -4.50 -42.18 3.28
CA ALA A 414 -3.83 -43.44 2.98
C ALA A 414 -4.84 -44.57 2.70
N GLN A 415 -5.94 -44.62 3.46
CA GLN A 415 -7.02 -45.58 3.27
C GLN A 415 -7.95 -45.27 2.07
N GLY A 416 -7.68 -44.23 1.28
CA GLY A 416 -8.53 -43.83 0.15
C GLY A 416 -9.93 -43.28 0.56
N MET A 417 -10.15 -43.03 1.85
CA MET A 417 -11.43 -42.58 2.40
C MET A 417 -11.63 -41.06 2.28
N LYS A 418 -10.59 -40.30 1.92
CA LYS A 418 -10.63 -38.84 1.77
C LYS A 418 -11.21 -38.43 0.41
N ARG A 419 -12.54 -38.36 0.32
CA ARG A 419 -13.25 -37.86 -0.87
C ARG A 419 -13.37 -36.34 -0.83
N SER A 420 -12.74 -35.65 -1.78
CA SER A 420 -12.83 -34.19 -1.92
C SER A 420 -12.62 -33.77 -3.38
N VAL A 421 -13.63 -33.14 -3.99
CA VAL A 421 -13.59 -32.65 -5.38
C VAL A 421 -12.56 -31.54 -5.62
N TRP A 422 -12.02 -30.96 -4.56
CA TRP A 422 -11.04 -29.87 -4.62
C TRP A 422 -9.59 -30.34 -4.47
N SER A 423 -9.40 -31.62 -4.15
CA SER A 423 -8.08 -32.23 -4.01
C SER A 423 -7.58 -32.70 -5.37
N ASN A 424 -6.27 -32.65 -5.60
CA ASN A 424 -5.63 -33.16 -6.83
C ASN A 424 -6.11 -32.56 -8.17
N LEU A 425 -6.67 -31.34 -8.13
CA LEU A 425 -6.97 -30.58 -9.34
C LEU A 425 -5.69 -30.18 -10.09
N LYS A 426 -5.76 -30.19 -11.43
CA LYS A 426 -4.73 -29.63 -12.32
C LYS A 426 -4.62 -28.12 -12.07
N ARG A 427 -3.40 -27.63 -11.83
CA ARG A 427 -3.08 -26.22 -11.59
C ARG A 427 -1.87 -25.82 -12.43
N ALA A 428 -1.66 -24.51 -12.58
CA ALA A 428 -0.46 -23.98 -13.22
C ALA A 428 0.80 -24.30 -12.41
N ALA A 429 1.95 -24.30 -13.08
CA ALA A 429 3.25 -24.49 -12.44
C ALA A 429 3.53 -23.40 -11.39
N THR A 430 4.24 -23.79 -10.34
CA THR A 430 4.53 -22.97 -9.15
C THR A 430 6.01 -22.96 -8.84
#